data_AF-A0A1C3XHM5-F1
#
_entry.id   AF-A0A1C3XHM5-F1
#
_cell.length_a   1.000
_cell.length_b   1.000
_cell.length_c   1.000
_cell.angle_alpha   90.00
_cell.angle_beta   90.00
_cell.angle_gamma   90.00
#
_symmetry.space_group_name_H-M   'P 1'
#
loop_
_entity.id
_entity.type
_entity.pdbx_description
1 polymer ?
#
loop_
_entity_poly.entity_id
_entity_poly.type
_entity_poly.pdbx_seq_one_letter_code
_entity_poly.pdbx_strand_id
1 'polypeptide(L)'
;MSDNLPWSEQFRIVAKQWVDADAAATILEDTKSAVMAERMLGLGEMAVNKAEALVKASPEWKRHVESIVNARRAANRLKVQMEYLRMKFSEWQSHEATKRTEARL
;
A
#
# COMPACT_ATOMS: atom_id res chain seq x y z
N MET A 1 2.69 16.93 11.15
CA MET A 1 2.51 15.81 12.09
C MET A 1 3.10 16.27 13.42
N SER A 2 2.45 15.97 14.53
CA SER A 2 2.91 16.39 15.86
C SER A 2 4.26 15.72 16.18
N ASP A 3 5.35 16.48 16.10
CA ASP A 3 6.74 16.03 16.29
C ASP A 3 7.08 15.46 17.69
N ASN A 4 6.10 15.40 18.61
CA ASN A 4 6.30 15.01 20.01
C ASN A 4 5.74 13.64 20.42
N LEU A 5 5.23 12.82 19.50
CA LEU A 5 4.74 11.48 19.85
C LEU A 5 5.90 10.49 20.03
N PRO A 6 5.81 9.52 20.97
CA PRO A 6 6.77 8.41 21.04
C PRO A 6 6.87 7.66 19.71
N TRP A 7 8.04 7.12 19.39
CA TRP A 7 8.28 6.39 18.14
C TRP A 7 7.29 5.24 17.92
N SER A 8 6.90 4.55 18.99
CA SER A 8 5.88 3.49 18.97
C SER A 8 4.50 3.99 18.55
N GLU A 9 4.11 5.20 18.97
CA GLU A 9 2.81 5.78 18.62
C GLU A 9 2.81 6.31 17.19
N GLN A 10 3.92 6.93 16.75
CA GLN A 10 4.11 7.26 15.33
C GLN A 10 4.02 6.01 14.45
N PHE A 11 4.66 4.91 14.88
CA PHE A 11 4.59 3.63 14.19
C PHE A 11 3.15 3.11 14.12
N ARG A 12 2.41 3.10 15.24
CA ARG A 12 1.03 2.61 15.30
C ARG A 12 0.11 3.38 14.34
N ILE A 13 0.26 4.70 14.26
CA ILE A 13 -0.53 5.54 13.36
C ILE A 13 -0.28 5.17 11.90
N VAL A 14 0.99 5.08 11.49
CA VAL A 14 1.37 4.70 10.12
C VAL A 14 0.95 3.26 9.82
N ALA A 15 1.04 2.36 10.80
CA ALA A 15 0.63 0.97 10.66
C ALA A 15 -0.88 0.84 10.38
N LYS A 16 -1.71 1.62 11.08
CA LYS A 16 -3.15 1.64 10.80
C LYS A 16 -3.43 2.13 9.38
N GLN A 17 -2.77 3.21 8.95
CA GLN A 17 -2.90 3.72 7.58
C GLN A 17 -2.44 2.69 6.55
N TRP A 18 -1.37 1.95 6.84
CA TRP A 18 -0.86 0.89 5.98
C TRP A 18 -1.89 -0.23 5.82
N VAL A 19 -2.51 -0.70 6.90
CA VAL A 19 -3.54 -1.74 6.86
C VAL A 19 -4.69 -1.33 5.95
N ASP A 20 -5.17 -0.09 6.08
CA ASP A 20 -6.27 0.41 5.24
C ASP A 20 -5.85 0.48 3.76
N ALA A 21 -4.64 0.98 3.47
CA ALA A 21 -4.12 1.07 2.10
C ALA A 21 -3.84 -0.30 1.48
N ASP A 22 -3.36 -1.26 2.27
CA ASP A 22 -3.10 -2.63 1.83
C ASP A 22 -4.39 -3.37 1.51
N ALA A 23 -5.40 -3.26 2.37
CA ALA A 23 -6.72 -3.83 2.11
C ALA A 23 -7.34 -3.25 0.82
N ALA A 24 -7.23 -1.94 0.61
CA ALA A 24 -7.70 -1.28 -0.61
C ALA A 24 -6.96 -1.74 -1.88
N ALA A 25 -5.65 -2.00 -1.79
CA ALA A 25 -4.90 -2.56 -2.91
C ALA A 25 -5.30 -4.01 -3.19
N THR A 26 -5.41 -4.83 -2.15
CA THR A 26 -5.73 -6.26 -2.24
C THR A 26 -7.11 -6.48 -2.87
N ILE A 27 -8.15 -5.73 -2.45
CA ILE A 27 -9.48 -5.90 -3.06
C ILE A 27 -9.47 -5.57 -4.56
N LEU A 28 -8.73 -4.55 -4.98
CA LEU A 28 -8.63 -4.17 -6.40
C LEU A 28 -7.84 -5.21 -7.21
N GLU A 29 -6.81 -5.81 -6.62
CA GLU A 29 -6.01 -6.86 -7.28
C GLU A 29 -6.81 -8.15 -7.42
N ASP A 30 -7.45 -8.60 -6.34
CA ASP A 30 -8.24 -9.83 -6.31
C ASP A 30 -9.50 -9.74 -7.19
N THR A 31 -10.09 -8.56 -7.33
CA THR A 31 -11.31 -8.38 -8.14
C THR A 31 -11.02 -7.99 -9.60
N LYS A 32 -9.75 -7.80 -10.00
CA LYS A 32 -9.38 -7.38 -11.36
C LYS A 32 -9.99 -8.26 -12.46
N SER A 33 -9.95 -9.59 -12.28
CA SER A 33 -10.53 -10.54 -13.24
C SER A 33 -12.05 -10.50 -13.28
N ALA A 34 -12.70 -10.31 -12.13
CA ALA A 34 -14.15 -10.15 -12.04
C ALA A 34 -14.61 -8.86 -12.74
N VAL A 35 -13.92 -7.74 -12.52
CA VAL A 35 -14.19 -6.47 -13.19
C VAL A 35 -13.96 -6.58 -14.71
N MET A 36 -12.95 -7.32 -15.14
CA MET A 36 -12.74 -7.62 -16.56
C MET A 36 -13.93 -8.38 -17.15
N ALA A 37 -14.40 -9.43 -16.45
CA ALA A 37 -15.52 -10.24 -16.88
C ALA A 37 -16.82 -9.41 -16.98
N GLU A 38 -17.11 -8.59 -15.97
CA GLU A 38 -18.26 -7.69 -15.96
C GLU A 38 -18.25 -6.75 -17.18
N ARG A 39 -17.08 -6.16 -17.49
CA ARG A 39 -16.93 -5.26 -18.65
C ARG A 39 -17.10 -6.00 -19.97
N MET A 40 -16.58 -7.22 -20.09
CA MET A 40 -16.77 -8.04 -21.29
C MET A 40 -18.24 -8.39 -21.49
N LEU A 41 -18.96 -8.76 -20.42
CA LEU A 41 -20.41 -9.01 -20.46
C LEU A 41 -21.20 -7.77 -20.91
N GLY A 42 -20.77 -6.57 -20.49
CA GLY A 42 -21.38 -5.31 -20.90
C GLY A 42 -21.25 -4.96 -22.39
N LEU A 43 -20.37 -5.63 -23.15
CA LEU A 43 -20.23 -5.43 -24.60
C LEU A 43 -21.25 -6.24 -25.42
N GLY A 44 -22.00 -7.15 -24.80
CA GLY A 44 -22.95 -8.03 -25.47
C GLY A 44 -22.30 -9.25 -26.13
N GLU A 45 -23.05 -9.90 -27.02
CA GLU A 45 -22.64 -11.17 -27.63
C GLU A 45 -21.52 -10.97 -28.66
N MET A 46 -20.33 -11.50 -28.35
CA MET A 46 -19.20 -11.57 -29.28
C MET A 46 -18.20 -12.63 -28.83
N ALA A 47 -17.26 -12.97 -29.71
CA ALA A 47 -16.15 -13.85 -29.35
C ALA A 47 -15.33 -13.25 -28.18
N VAL A 48 -14.97 -14.10 -27.21
CA VAL A 48 -14.29 -13.69 -25.96
C VAL A 48 -13.00 -12.91 -26.24
N ASN A 49 -12.20 -13.36 -27.22
CA ASN A 49 -10.97 -12.68 -27.61
C ASN A 49 -11.20 -11.24 -28.11
N LYS A 50 -12.30 -11.01 -28.84
CA LYS A 50 -12.69 -9.68 -29.32
C LYS A 50 -13.15 -8.80 -28.15
N ALA A 51 -13.98 -9.33 -27.25
CA ALA A 51 -14.41 -8.61 -26.06
C ALA A 51 -13.22 -8.21 -25.18
N GLU A 52 -12.29 -9.14 -24.96
CA GLU A 52 -11.09 -8.92 -24.17
C GLU A 52 -10.20 -7.82 -24.77
N ALA A 53 -9.99 -7.84 -26.08
CA ALA A 53 -9.22 -6.83 -26.79
C ALA A 53 -9.87 -5.43 -26.68
N LEU A 54 -11.20 -5.34 -26.84
CA LEU A 54 -11.94 -4.09 -26.71
C LEU A 54 -11.86 -3.52 -25.30
N VAL A 55 -12.07 -4.35 -24.26
CA VAL A 55 -11.96 -3.91 -22.87
C VAL A 55 -10.52 -3.47 -22.58
N LYS A 56 -9.50 -4.25 -22.95
CA LYS A 56 -8.10 -3.91 -22.69
C LYS A 56 -7.64 -2.63 -23.38
N ALA A 57 -8.19 -2.32 -24.56
CA ALA A 57 -7.92 -1.09 -25.28
C ALA A 57 -8.69 0.12 -24.73
N SER A 58 -9.70 -0.08 -23.88
CA SER A 58 -10.53 0.99 -23.35
C SER A 58 -9.78 1.90 -22.37
N PRO A 59 -10.05 3.23 -22.39
CA PRO A 59 -9.56 4.15 -21.37
C PRO A 59 -9.97 3.74 -19.95
N GLU A 60 -11.16 3.17 -19.78
CA GLU A 60 -11.70 2.74 -18.49
C GLU A 60 -10.87 1.61 -17.88
N TRP A 61 -10.45 0.64 -18.70
CA TRP A 61 -9.58 -0.44 -18.25
C TRP A 61 -8.20 0.08 -17.85
N LYS A 62 -7.63 1.01 -18.62
CA LYS A 62 -6.38 1.68 -18.26
C LYS A 62 -6.50 2.37 -16.90
N ARG A 63 -7.56 3.15 -16.66
CA ARG A 63 -7.81 3.82 -15.37
C ARG A 63 -7.93 2.81 -14.22
N HIS A 64 -8.59 1.67 -14.43
CA HIS A 64 -8.70 0.61 -13.42
C HIS A 64 -7.34 -0.02 -13.08
N VAL A 65 -6.51 -0.30 -14.08
CA VAL A 65 -5.15 -0.81 -13.84
C VAL A 65 -4.29 0.22 -13.12
N GLU A 66 -4.39 1.50 -13.50
CA GLU A 66 -3.70 2.60 -12.81
C GLU A 66 -4.16 2.73 -11.35
N SER A 67 -5.46 2.55 -11.05
CA SER A 67 -5.96 2.61 -9.68
C SER A 67 -5.40 1.48 -8.80
N ILE A 68 -5.29 0.26 -9.35
CA ILE A 68 -4.63 -0.88 -8.67
C ILE A 68 -3.18 -0.51 -8.31
N VAL A 69 -2.40 -0.06 -9.30
CA VAL A 69 -0.97 0.26 -9.11
C VAL A 69 -0.80 1.40 -8.11
N ASN A 70 -1.66 2.41 -8.16
CA ASN A 70 -1.62 3.55 -7.24
C ASN A 70 -1.97 3.13 -5.81
N ALA A 71 -2.97 2.27 -5.60
CA ALA A 71 -3.31 1.73 -4.29
C ALA A 71 -2.14 0.92 -3.70
N ARG A 72 -1.56 0.00 -4.49
CA ARG A 72 -0.40 -0.79 -4.06
C ARG A 72 0.82 0.08 -3.76
N ARG A 73 1.06 1.13 -4.56
CA ARG A 73 2.12 2.12 -4.31
C ARG A 73 1.92 2.85 -2.98
N ALA A 74 0.68 3.25 -2.66
CA ALA A 74 0.37 3.91 -1.40
C ALA A 74 0.64 3.00 -0.20
N ALA A 75 0.19 1.74 -0.26
CA ALA A 75 0.48 0.74 0.77
C ALA A 75 2.00 0.53 0.96
N ASN A 76 2.74 0.33 -0.14
CA ASN A 76 4.19 0.13 -0.07
C ASN A 76 4.93 1.33 0.54
N ARG A 77 4.50 2.56 0.25
CA ARG A 77 5.08 3.76 0.86
C ARG A 77 4.93 3.76 2.39
N LEU A 78 3.73 3.45 2.88
CA LEU A 78 3.45 3.39 4.32
C LEU A 78 4.24 2.24 4.98
N LYS A 79 4.38 1.11 4.30
CA LYS A 79 5.23 0.00 4.75
C LYS A 79 6.69 0.42 4.94
N VAL A 80 7.27 1.10 3.96
CA VAL A 80 8.64 1.63 4.07
C VAL A 80 8.74 2.65 5.21
N GLN A 81 7.73 3.50 5.39
CA GLN A 81 7.70 4.47 6.48
C GLN A 81 7.66 3.79 7.86
N MET A 82 6.91 2.69 8.02
CA MET A 82 6.95 1.89 9.24
C MET A 82 8.34 1.33 9.52
N GLU A 83 9.03 0.78 8.51
CA GLU A 83 10.39 0.26 8.69
C GLU A 83 11.37 1.37 9.06
N TYR A 84 11.25 2.55 8.45
CA TYR A 84 12.05 3.71 8.83
C TYR A 84 11.86 4.10 10.30
N LEU A 85 10.61 4.13 10.78
CA LEU A 85 10.32 4.42 12.19
C LEU A 85 10.90 3.35 13.13
N ARG A 86 10.85 2.08 12.73
CA ARG A 86 11.46 0.97 13.47
C ARG A 86 12.98 1.11 13.56
N MET A 87 13.63 1.44 12.45
CA MET A 87 15.09 1.69 12.41
C MET A 87 15.47 2.85 13.34
N LYS A 88 14.76 3.98 13.24
CA LYS A 88 15.01 5.16 14.09
C LYS A 88 14.85 4.86 15.58
N PHE A 89 13.83 4.06 15.95
CA PHE A 89 13.66 3.63 17.33
C PHE A 89 14.83 2.76 17.81
N SER A 90 15.34 1.86 16.96
CA SER A 90 16.50 1.03 17.27
C SER A 90 17.77 1.86 17.48
N GLU A 91 18.03 2.83 16.61
CA GLU A 91 19.17 3.75 16.74
C GLU A 91 19.10 4.55 18.05
N TRP A 92 17.91 5.05 18.38
CA TRP A 92 17.68 5.78 19.63
C TRP A 92 17.92 4.90 20.87
N GLN A 93 17.44 3.65 20.87
CA GLN A 93 17.70 2.72 21.97
C GLN A 93 19.20 2.46 22.16
N SER A 94 19.92 2.22 21.07
CA SER A 94 21.37 2.00 21.10
C SER A 94 22.11 3.20 21.69
N HIS A 95 21.76 4.42 21.28
CA HIS A 95 22.36 5.66 21.79
C HIS A 95 22.14 5.84 23.29
N GLU A 96 20.91 5.62 23.76
CA GLU A 96 20.58 5.73 25.18
C GLU A 96 21.20 4.60 26.03
N ALA A 97 21.47 3.43 25.44
CA ALA A 97 22.22 2.36 26.09
C ALA A 97 23.70 2.71 26.25
N THR A 98 24.34 3.30 25.23
CA THR A 98 25.72 3.79 25.30
C THR A 98 25.87 4.85 26.38
N LYS A 99 25.02 5.89 26.37
CA LYS A 99 25.03 6.94 27.41
C LYS A 99 24.88 6.38 28.82
N ARG A 100 23.97 5.41 29.03
CA ARG A 100 23.78 4.77 30.33
C ARG A 100 25.02 4.00 30.79
N THR A 101 25.80 3.47 29.85
CA THR A 101 27.05 2.77 30.14
C THR A 101 28.15 3.77 30.49
N GLU A 102 28.29 4.84 29.70
CA GLU A 102 29.25 5.92 29.96
C GLU A 102 29.01 6.61 31.32
N ALA A 103 27.75 6.84 31.71
CA ALA A 103 27.42 7.45 32.99
C ALA A 103 27.69 6.56 34.23
N ARG A 104 28.04 5.28 34.02
CA ARG A 104 28.37 4.31 35.08
C ARG A 104 29.87 4.10 35.24
N LEU A 105 30.69 4.66 34.35
CA LEU A 105 32.16 4.69 34.43
C LEU A 105 32.61 5.95 35.17
#